data_AF-A0A0S4FPA9-F1
#
_entry.id   AF-A0A0S4FPA9-F1
#
_cell.length_a   1.000
_cell.length_b   1.000
_cell.length_c   1.000
_cell.angle_alpha   90.00
_cell.angle_beta   90.00
_cell.angle_gamma   90.00
#
_symmetry.space_group_name_H-M   'P 1'
#
loop_
_entity.id
_entity.type
_entity.pdbx_description
1 polymer ?
#
loop_
_entity_poly.entity_id
_entity_poly.type
_entity_poly.pdbx_seq_one_letter_code
_entity_poly.pdbx_strand_id
1 'polypeptide(L)'
;MQIYLSVTLYDIITKLKLMTYDYLSKIILFSLHRKGYYGAKHTPVVHVCKRIPQHSCKDIKKKIKELIKGGLLVPYPTRHGLDVHININRLSEVKTLIKPLEDEMDYFKE
;
A
#
# COMPACT_ATOMS: atom_id res chain seq x y z
N MET A 1 -17.38 31.40 -4.27
CA MET A 1 -16.86 31.15 -2.90
C MET A 1 -17.20 29.73 -2.39
N GLN A 2 -18.46 29.26 -2.50
CA GLN A 2 -18.89 27.90 -2.09
C GLN A 2 -18.07 26.74 -2.70
N ILE A 3 -17.73 26.84 -4.00
CA ILE A 3 -16.98 25.79 -4.73
C ILE A 3 -15.54 25.65 -4.19
N TYR A 4 -14.86 26.77 -3.90
CA TYR A 4 -13.50 26.75 -3.35
C TYR A 4 -13.45 26.10 -1.96
N LEU A 5 -14.43 26.36 -1.10
CA LEU A 5 -14.57 25.71 0.21
C LEU A 5 -14.77 24.18 0.09
N SER A 6 -15.48 23.72 -0.94
CA SER A 6 -15.72 22.29 -1.15
C SER A 6 -14.48 21.53 -1.64
N VAL A 7 -13.66 22.15 -2.49
CA VAL A 7 -12.42 21.55 -3.00
C VAL A 7 -11.38 21.45 -1.89
N THR A 8 -11.18 22.52 -1.11
CA THR A 8 -10.20 22.52 -0.02
C THR A 8 -10.54 21.52 1.08
N LEU A 9 -11.82 21.36 1.41
CA LEU A 9 -12.26 20.36 2.39
C LEU A 9 -12.00 18.93 1.90
N TYR A 10 -12.24 18.65 0.62
CA TYR A 10 -11.97 17.34 0.02
C TYR A 10 -10.47 17.01 0.03
N ASP A 11 -9.62 17.98 -0.29
CA ASP A 11 -8.17 17.82 -0.28
C ASP A 11 -7.64 17.55 1.15
N ILE A 12 -8.16 18.28 2.16
CA ILE A 12 -7.81 18.06 3.57
C ILE A 12 -8.21 16.66 4.01
N ILE A 13 -9.45 16.24 3.73
CA ILE A 13 -9.95 14.90 4.09
C ILE A 13 -9.10 13.82 3.42
N THR A 14 -8.72 14.01 2.15
CA THR A 14 -7.87 13.09 1.41
C THR A 14 -6.48 12.99 2.03
N LYS A 15 -5.88 14.14 2.39
CA LYS A 15 -4.56 14.18 3.04
C LYS A 15 -4.58 13.55 4.44
N LEU A 16 -5.62 13.80 5.22
CA LEU A 16 -5.83 13.17 6.53
C LEU A 16 -5.98 11.65 6.38
N LYS A 17 -6.75 11.17 5.40
CA LYS A 17 -6.89 9.74 5.10
C LYS A 17 -5.54 9.12 4.74
N LEU A 18 -4.75 9.77 3.89
CA LEU A 18 -3.39 9.32 3.54
C LEU A 18 -2.46 9.25 4.76
N MET A 19 -2.58 10.19 5.70
CA MET A 19 -1.82 10.19 6.95
C MET A 19 -2.18 9.05 7.91
N THR A 20 -3.36 8.41 7.77
CA THR A 20 -3.81 7.35 8.68
C THR A 20 -3.08 6.01 8.52
N TYR A 21 -2.40 5.77 7.39
CA TYR A 21 -1.68 4.52 7.19
C TYR A 21 -0.35 4.53 7.93
N ASP A 22 -0.15 3.51 8.78
CA ASP A 22 1.07 3.31 9.54
C ASP A 22 2.26 2.89 8.65
N TYR A 23 3.45 2.90 9.26
CA TYR A 23 4.71 2.58 8.58
C TYR A 23 4.73 1.17 7.96
N LEU A 24 4.24 0.15 8.66
CA LEU A 24 4.25 -1.23 8.14
C LEU A 24 3.32 -1.36 6.92
N SER A 25 2.17 -0.70 6.95
CA SER A 25 1.28 -0.62 5.80
C SER A 25 1.98 -0.03 4.57
N LYS A 26 2.76 1.05 4.76
CA LYS A 26 3.55 1.67 3.68
C LYS A 26 4.67 0.76 3.18
N ILE A 27 5.39 0.05 4.06
CA ILE A 27 6.40 -0.93 3.65
C ILE A 27 5.79 -2.05 2.79
N ILE A 28 4.63 -2.58 3.19
CA ILE A 28 3.96 -3.65 2.42
C ILE A 28 3.67 -3.15 1.00
N LEU A 29 3.04 -1.97 0.87
CA LEU A 29 2.74 -1.37 -0.42
C LEU A 29 4.01 -1.11 -1.24
N PHE A 30 5.06 -0.58 -0.61
CA PHE A 30 6.34 -0.31 -1.24
C PHE A 30 7.00 -1.60 -1.77
N SER A 31 7.00 -2.66 -0.96
CA SER A 31 7.56 -3.97 -1.34
C SER A 31 6.85 -4.60 -2.55
N LEU A 32 5.53 -4.35 -2.67
CA LEU A 32 4.73 -4.82 -3.80
C LEU A 32 4.97 -3.95 -5.03
N HIS A 33 5.02 -2.63 -4.85
CA HIS A 33 5.27 -1.64 -5.90
C HIS A 33 6.62 -1.91 -6.58
N ARG A 34 7.69 -2.05 -5.79
CA ARG A 34 9.04 -2.34 -6.28
C ARG A 34 9.19 -3.60 -7.14
N LYS A 35 8.26 -4.55 -7.01
CA LYS A 35 8.25 -5.81 -7.79
C LYS A 35 7.19 -5.82 -8.89
N GLY A 36 6.42 -4.73 -9.02
CA GLY A 36 5.42 -4.54 -10.05
C GLY A 36 4.15 -5.36 -9.85
N TYR A 37 3.77 -5.69 -8.60
CA TYR A 37 2.56 -6.48 -8.33
C TYR A 37 1.29 -5.64 -8.52
N TYR A 38 0.78 -5.61 -9.75
CA TYR A 38 -0.45 -4.94 -10.16
C TYR A 38 -1.27 -5.85 -11.07
N GLY A 39 -2.60 -5.70 -11.06
CA GLY A 39 -3.52 -6.41 -11.96
C GLY A 39 -3.30 -7.93 -11.95
N ALA A 40 -3.04 -8.51 -13.11
CA ALA A 40 -2.82 -9.96 -13.26
C ALA A 40 -1.59 -10.49 -12.49
N LYS A 41 -0.65 -9.62 -12.08
CA LYS A 41 0.54 -10.02 -11.32
C LYS A 41 0.26 -9.90 -9.82
N HIS A 42 0.00 -11.04 -9.18
CA HIS A 42 -0.20 -11.17 -7.73
C HIS A 42 0.90 -12.00 -7.05
N THR A 43 0.94 -11.95 -5.72
CA THR A 43 1.89 -12.73 -4.91
C THR A 43 1.22 -13.33 -3.68
N PRO A 44 1.61 -14.54 -3.27
CA PRO A 44 1.18 -15.11 -2.00
C PRO A 44 1.56 -14.22 -0.83
N VAL A 45 0.66 -14.07 0.15
CA VAL A 45 0.91 -13.28 1.37
C VAL A 45 2.17 -13.77 2.11
N VAL A 46 2.46 -15.08 2.06
CA VAL A 46 3.67 -15.65 2.66
C VAL A 46 4.96 -15.12 2.03
N HIS A 47 4.95 -14.75 0.75
CA HIS A 47 6.10 -14.14 0.10
C HIS A 47 6.29 -12.68 0.53
N VAL A 48 5.20 -11.98 0.86
CA VAL A 48 5.29 -10.64 1.47
C VAL A 48 5.96 -10.74 2.84
N CYS A 49 5.55 -11.71 3.68
CA CYS A 49 6.19 -11.96 4.97
C CYS A 49 7.71 -12.20 4.85
N LYS A 50 8.14 -13.00 3.86
CA LYS A 50 9.57 -13.30 3.64
C LYS A 50 10.39 -12.08 3.20
N ARG A 51 9.77 -11.09 2.55
CA ARG A 51 10.48 -9.87 2.08
C ARG A 51 10.64 -8.83 3.17
N ILE A 52 9.85 -8.92 4.23
CA ILE A 52 9.85 -7.95 5.32
C ILE A 52 10.18 -8.70 6.62
N PRO A 53 11.40 -9.24 6.76
CA PRO A 53 11.77 -10.08 7.91
C PRO A 53 11.81 -9.30 9.23
N GLN A 54 11.91 -7.97 9.16
CA GLN A 54 11.94 -7.06 10.32
C GLN A 54 10.61 -7.02 11.08
N HIS A 55 9.52 -7.54 10.50
CA HIS A 55 8.18 -7.52 11.08
C HIS A 55 7.60 -8.93 11.16
N SER A 56 6.78 -9.20 12.18
CA SER A 56 6.16 -10.51 12.32
C SER A 56 5.18 -10.79 11.18
N CYS A 57 5.12 -12.04 10.71
CA CYS A 57 4.16 -12.41 9.67
C CYS A 57 2.70 -12.28 10.16
N LYS A 58 2.47 -12.31 11.48
CA LYS A 58 1.15 -12.03 12.08
C LYS A 58 0.73 -10.58 11.83
N ASP A 59 1.63 -9.62 12.07
CA ASP A 59 1.37 -8.20 11.88
C ASP A 59 1.22 -7.85 10.40
N ILE A 60 2.06 -8.43 9.55
CA ILE A 60 1.96 -8.26 8.08
C ILE A 60 0.60 -8.75 7.58
N LYS A 61 0.16 -9.95 8.00
CA LYS A 61 -1.17 -10.48 7.63
C LYS A 61 -2.31 -9.57 8.12
N LYS A 62 -2.18 -9.01 9.33
CA LYS A 62 -3.15 -8.05 9.86
C LYS A 62 -3.23 -6.80 8.98
N LYS A 63 -2.09 -6.21 8.65
CA LYS A 63 -2.02 -5.01 7.79
C LYS A 63 -2.49 -5.25 6.36
N ILE A 64 -2.21 -6.42 5.79
CA ILE A 64 -2.75 -6.80 4.48
C ILE A 64 -4.29 -6.82 4.50
N LYS A 65 -4.92 -7.36 5.55
CA LYS A 65 -6.39 -7.32 5.67
C LYS A 65 -6.92 -5.90 5.78
N GLU A 66 -6.26 -5.03 6.53
CA GLU A 66 -6.61 -3.62 6.65
C GLU A 66 -6.48 -2.90 5.30
N LEU A 67 -5.41 -3.16 4.54
CA LEU A 67 -5.19 -2.61 3.20
C LEU A 67 -6.21 -3.11 2.17
N ILE A 68 -6.64 -4.38 2.27
CA ILE A 68 -7.72 -4.93 1.45
C ILE A 68 -9.04 -4.23 1.79
N LYS A 69 -9.39 -4.12 3.09
CA LYS A 69 -10.59 -3.42 3.54
C LYS A 69 -10.58 -1.95 3.11
N GLY A 70 -9.39 -1.33 3.16
CA GLY A 70 -9.17 0.03 2.70
C GLY A 70 -9.23 0.17 1.17
N GLY A 71 -9.14 -0.93 0.41
CA GLY A 71 -9.20 -0.99 -1.05
C GLY A 71 -7.88 -0.74 -1.77
N LEU A 72 -6.74 -0.69 -1.07
CA LEU A 72 -5.41 -0.45 -1.67
C LEU A 72 -4.80 -1.74 -2.22
N LEU A 73 -5.19 -2.90 -1.66
CA LEU A 73 -4.85 -4.22 -2.17
C LEU A 73 -6.10 -4.94 -2.66
N VAL A 74 -5.91 -5.74 -3.70
CA VAL A 74 -6.93 -6.66 -4.21
C VAL A 74 -6.57 -8.08 -3.77
N PRO A 75 -7.47 -8.78 -3.07
CA PRO A 75 -7.28 -10.18 -2.73
C PRO A 75 -7.53 -11.08 -3.94
N TYR A 76 -6.72 -12.12 -4.06
CA TYR A 76 -6.88 -13.15 -5.07
C TYR A 76 -6.83 -14.54 -4.38
N PRO A 77 -8.00 -15.15 -4.11
CA PRO A 77 -8.05 -16.48 -3.51
C PRO A 77 -7.49 -17.54 -4.47
N THR A 78 -6.56 -18.35 -4.01
CA THR A 78 -5.94 -19.45 -4.76
C THR A 78 -6.06 -20.76 -3.99
N ARG A 79 -5.73 -21.88 -4.66
CA ARG A 79 -5.70 -23.21 -4.01
C ARG A 79 -4.71 -23.28 -2.83
N HIS A 80 -3.65 -22.46 -2.86
CA HIS A 80 -2.59 -22.47 -1.85
C HIS A 80 -2.74 -21.33 -0.82
N GLY A 81 -3.83 -20.56 -0.88
CA GLY A 81 -4.14 -19.54 0.10
C GLY A 81 -4.54 -18.21 -0.53
N LEU A 82 -4.08 -17.12 0.07
CA LEU A 82 -4.42 -15.77 -0.36
C LEU A 82 -3.22 -15.13 -1.06
N ASP A 83 -3.44 -14.68 -2.28
CA ASP A 83 -2.54 -13.81 -3.02
C ASP A 83 -3.07 -12.38 -2.99
N VAL A 84 -2.16 -11.42 -3.18
CA VAL A 84 -2.48 -9.99 -3.20
C VAL A 84 -1.70 -9.26 -4.28
N HIS A 85 -2.29 -8.18 -4.80
CA HIS A 85 -1.62 -7.19 -5.62
C HIS A 85 -2.15 -5.79 -5.32
N ILE A 86 -1.44 -4.76 -5.75
CA ILE A 86 -1.89 -3.36 -5.63
C ILE A 86 -3.09 -3.14 -6.54
N ASN A 87 -4.09 -2.41 -6.02
CA ASN A 87 -5.23 -1.96 -6.81
C ASN A 87 -4.80 -0.85 -7.79
N ILE A 88 -4.85 -1.14 -9.09
CA ILE A 88 -4.41 -0.20 -10.13
C ILE A 88 -5.24 1.09 -10.16
N ASN A 89 -6.54 1.00 -9.81
CA ASN A 89 -7.43 2.15 -9.74
C ASN A 89 -7.05 3.12 -8.61
N ARG A 90 -6.16 2.70 -7.70
CA ARG A 90 -5.67 3.49 -6.57
C ARG A 90 -4.15 3.60 -6.54
N LEU A 91 -3.51 3.37 -7.68
CA LEU A 91 -2.05 3.40 -7.79
C LEU A 91 -1.48 4.79 -7.45
N SER A 92 -2.17 5.87 -7.84
CA SER A 92 -1.75 7.23 -7.48
C SER A 92 -1.68 7.42 -5.96
N GLU A 93 -2.69 6.97 -5.24
CA GLU A 93 -2.74 7.01 -3.77
C GLU A 93 -1.61 6.19 -3.14
N VAL A 94 -1.39 4.98 -3.65
CA VAL A 94 -0.28 4.12 -3.20
C VAL A 94 1.07 4.80 -3.41
N LYS A 95 1.30 5.41 -4.59
CA LYS A 95 2.54 6.15 -4.88
C LYS A 95 2.74 7.31 -3.90
N THR A 96 1.68 8.07 -3.59
CA THR A 96 1.77 9.14 -2.59
C THR A 96 2.12 8.61 -1.20
N LEU A 97 1.59 7.45 -0.80
CA LEU A 97 1.89 6.84 0.50
C LEU A 97 3.32 6.36 0.65
N ILE A 98 3.90 5.80 -0.42
CA ILE A 98 5.24 5.19 -0.40
C ILE A 98 6.35 6.15 -0.82
N LYS A 99 6.01 7.30 -1.42
CA LYS A 99 6.99 8.29 -1.88
C LYS A 99 8.08 8.62 -0.85
N PRO A 100 7.78 8.84 0.45
CA PRO A 100 8.84 9.07 1.44
C PRO A 100 9.84 7.90 1.55
N LEU A 101 9.38 6.65 1.41
CA LEU A 101 10.25 5.46 1.41
C LEU A 101 11.06 5.34 0.11
N GLU A 102 10.48 5.76 -1.03
CA GLU A 102 11.20 5.85 -2.31
C GLU A 102 12.32 6.88 -2.23
N ASP A 103 12.01 8.09 -1.76
CA ASP A 103 12.96 9.20 -1.63
C ASP A 103 14.10 8.84 -0.66
N GLU A 104 13.81 8.19 0.48
CA GLU A 104 14.82 7.66 1.41
C GLU A 104 15.76 6.64 0.74
N MET A 105 15.24 5.75 -0.10
CA MET A 105 16.05 4.73 -0.76
C MET A 105 16.89 5.25 -1.92
N ASP A 106 16.43 6.31 -2.60
CA ASP A 106 17.20 6.95 -3.67
C ASP A 106 18.37 7.77 -3.12
N TYR A 107 18.23 8.34 -1.92
CA TYR A 107 19.33 9.02 -1.21
C TYR A 107 20.56 8.14 -0.96
N PHE A 108 20.39 6.82 -0.81
CA PHE A 108 21.51 5.88 -0.59
C PHE A 108 22.14 5.34 -1.88
N LYS A 109 21.68 5.77 -3.06
CA LYS A 109 22.23 5.38 -4.37
C LYS A 109 23.14 6.45 -4.98
N GLU A 110 23.18 7.64 -4.40
CA GLU A 110 24.13 8.71 -4.68
C GLU A 110 25.39 8.56 -3.82
#